data_AF-A0A0Q6K629-F1
#
_entry.id   AF-A0A0Q6K629-F1
#
_cell.length_a   1.000
_cell.length_b   1.000
_cell.length_c   1.000
_cell.angle_alpha   90.00
_cell.angle_beta   90.00
_cell.angle_gamma   90.00
#
_symmetry.space_group_name_H-M   'P 1'
#
loop_
_entity.id
_entity.type
_entity.pdbx_description
1 polymer ?
#
loop_
_entity_poly.entity_id
_entity_poly.type
_entity_poly.pdbx_seq_one_letter_code
_entity_poly.pdbx_strand_id
1 'polypeptide(L)'
;MALTFGGLAAAAVLLVIVLPQTAVVGRALERFDAGSDLRYQFWPVVVDTTKAYLPFGSGFGTFPEVFAAREPLSIVRPTYVNHAHSDYMEIALEGGVPAIVILAGFLIWFCAVAALRLRACRWGSVGFAPVVIAVAGVLELILHSLLDYPLRTLALAGLAAMYCAVLAAPPSALDLEPPRRYRQKVRRTAR
;
A
#
# COMPACT_ATOMS: atom_id res chain seq x y z
N MET A 1 -19.55 -38.48 -10.05
CA MET A 1 -19.04 -37.10 -9.87
C MET A 1 -19.86 -36.27 -8.87
N ALA A 2 -21.20 -36.22 -8.92
CA ALA A 2 -21.98 -35.38 -7.98
C ALA A 2 -21.82 -35.76 -6.48
N LEU A 3 -21.71 -37.06 -6.16
CA LEU A 3 -21.54 -37.57 -4.79
C LEU A 3 -20.18 -37.21 -4.16
N THR A 4 -19.12 -37.10 -4.96
CA THR A 4 -17.77 -36.73 -4.48
C THR A 4 -17.68 -35.22 -4.17
N PHE A 5 -18.38 -34.38 -4.93
CA PHE A 5 -18.48 -32.94 -4.64
C PHE A 5 -19.33 -32.66 -3.40
N GLY A 6 -20.44 -33.38 -3.21
CA GLY A 6 -21.27 -33.28 -2.01
C GLY A 6 -20.53 -33.70 -0.73
N GLY A 7 -19.75 -34.78 -0.80
CA GLY A 7 -18.92 -35.23 0.32
C GLY A 7 -17.81 -34.25 0.71
N LEU A 8 -17.14 -33.65 -0.28
CA LEU A 8 -16.11 -32.63 -0.04
C LEU A 8 -16.68 -31.34 0.56
N ALA A 9 -17.85 -30.89 0.08
CA ALA A 9 -18.53 -29.73 0.63
C ALA A 9 -18.98 -29.96 2.08
N ALA A 10 -19.55 -31.12 2.38
CA ALA A 10 -19.94 -31.50 3.74
C ALA A 10 -18.72 -31.61 4.68
N ALA A 11 -17.61 -32.18 4.21
CA ALA A 11 -16.37 -32.26 4.97
C ALA A 11 -15.77 -30.88 5.24
N ALA A 12 -15.80 -29.97 4.27
CA ALA A 12 -15.34 -28.59 4.43
C ALA A 12 -16.20 -27.81 5.44
N VAL A 13 -17.54 -27.94 5.36
CA VAL A 13 -18.46 -27.33 6.32
C VAL A 13 -18.23 -27.89 7.74
N LEU A 14 -18.05 -29.20 7.87
CA LEU A 14 -17.74 -29.83 9.15
C LEU A 14 -16.39 -29.33 9.71
N LEU A 15 -15.37 -29.19 8.86
CA LEU A 15 -14.08 -28.61 9.24
C LEU A 15 -14.25 -27.18 9.76
N VAL A 16 -15.02 -26.34 9.07
CA VAL A 16 -15.28 -24.95 9.44
C VAL A 16 -16.01 -24.84 10.78
N ILE A 17 -16.85 -25.82 11.14
CA ILE A 17 -17.57 -25.84 12.42
C ILE A 17 -16.69 -26.38 13.56
N VAL A 18 -15.92 -27.44 13.30
CA VAL A 18 -15.14 -28.16 14.33
C VAL A 18 -13.81 -27.49 14.63
N LEU A 19 -13.11 -26.95 13.61
CA LEU A 19 -11.79 -26.36 13.80
C LEU A 19 -11.80 -25.20 14.81
N PRO A 20 -12.72 -24.21 14.76
CA PRO A 20 -12.80 -23.11 15.72
C PRO A 20 -12.98 -23.53 17.17
N GLN A 21 -13.54 -24.72 17.41
CA GLN A 21 -13.78 -25.25 18.76
C GLN A 21 -12.51 -25.80 19.42
N THR A 22 -11.42 -25.93 18.67
CA THR A 22 -10.12 -26.29 19.23
C THR A 22 -9.46 -25.08 19.89
N ALA A 23 -8.81 -25.26 21.04
CA ALA A 23 -8.12 -24.18 21.74
C ALA A 23 -7.00 -23.52 20.91
N VAL A 24 -6.47 -24.19 19.89
CA VAL A 24 -5.46 -23.63 18.97
C VAL A 24 -6.09 -22.65 17.99
N VAL A 25 -7.17 -23.06 17.33
CA VAL A 25 -7.87 -22.20 16.36
C VAL A 25 -8.67 -21.12 17.09
N GLY A 26 -9.28 -21.41 18.24
CA GLY A 26 -9.94 -20.40 19.07
C GLY A 26 -8.99 -19.26 19.46
N ARG A 27 -7.78 -19.57 19.95
CA ARG A 27 -6.75 -18.55 20.24
C ARG A 27 -6.23 -17.83 18.99
N ALA A 28 -6.15 -18.53 17.86
CA ALA A 28 -5.80 -17.90 16.58
C ALA A 28 -6.90 -16.94 16.13
N LEU A 29 -8.18 -17.30 16.29
CA LEU A 29 -9.35 -16.47 15.95
C LEU A 29 -9.52 -15.29 16.90
N GLU A 30 -9.26 -15.46 18.20
CA GLU A 30 -9.17 -14.35 19.17
C GLU A 30 -8.15 -13.30 18.75
N ARG A 31 -7.06 -13.72 18.09
CA ARG A 31 -6.04 -12.80 17.54
C ARG A 31 -6.53 -12.03 16.30
N PHE A 32 -7.60 -12.48 15.66
CA PHE A 32 -8.28 -11.80 14.55
C PHE A 32 -9.56 -11.08 14.99
N ASP A 33 -9.88 -11.03 16.29
CA ASP A 33 -10.99 -10.23 16.78
C ASP A 33 -10.71 -8.73 16.53
N ALA A 34 -11.41 -8.16 15.55
CA ALA A 34 -11.24 -6.79 15.08
C ALA A 34 -11.48 -5.74 16.18
N GLY A 35 -12.21 -6.09 17.25
CA GLY A 35 -12.39 -5.21 18.42
C GLY A 35 -11.12 -5.03 19.28
N SER A 36 -10.16 -5.96 19.16
CA SER A 36 -8.87 -5.93 19.86
C SER A 36 -7.73 -5.31 19.05
N ASP A 37 -7.98 -5.00 17.76
CA ASP A 37 -6.96 -4.39 16.91
C ASP A 37 -6.66 -2.96 17.38
N LEU A 38 -5.44 -2.80 17.88
CA LEU A 38 -4.93 -1.56 18.46
C LEU A 38 -5.04 -0.37 17.50
N ARG A 39 -5.05 -0.61 16.18
CA ARG A 39 -5.21 0.41 15.14
C ARG A 39 -6.47 1.24 15.38
N TYR A 40 -7.63 0.58 15.55
CA TYR A 40 -8.91 1.26 15.70
C TYR A 40 -9.04 1.99 17.04
N GLN A 41 -8.29 1.58 18.06
CA GLN A 41 -8.26 2.26 19.37
C GLN A 41 -7.45 3.56 19.31
N PHE A 42 -6.38 3.62 18.50
CA PHE A 42 -5.52 4.79 18.39
C PHE A 42 -6.03 5.85 17.42
N TRP A 43 -6.74 5.44 16.36
CA TRP A 43 -7.22 6.36 15.31
C TRP A 43 -7.98 7.59 15.83
N PRO A 44 -8.92 7.48 16.80
CA PRO A 44 -9.60 8.66 17.35
C PRO A 44 -8.63 9.65 18.01
N VAL A 45 -7.61 9.15 18.72
CA VAL A 45 -6.58 9.98 19.38
C VAL A 45 -5.72 10.68 18.34
N VAL A 46 -5.33 9.97 17.27
CA VAL A 46 -4.58 10.57 16.15
C VAL A 46 -5.41 11.68 15.49
N VAL A 47 -6.68 11.42 15.18
CA VAL A 47 -7.57 12.41 14.56
C VAL A 47 -7.76 13.65 15.44
N ASP A 48 -7.95 13.48 16.75
CA ASP A 48 -8.06 14.61 17.68
C ASP A 48 -6.74 15.41 17.76
N THR A 49 -5.62 14.71 17.84
CA THR A 49 -4.29 15.32 17.85
C THR A 49 -4.03 16.11 16.57
N THR A 50 -4.34 15.55 15.40
CA THR A 50 -4.23 16.25 14.10
C THR A 50 -4.99 17.57 14.12
N LYS A 51 -6.22 17.60 14.62
CA LYS A 51 -7.03 18.83 14.68
C LYS A 51 -6.35 19.94 15.49
N ALA A 52 -5.59 19.59 16.52
CA ALA A 52 -4.88 20.55 17.35
C ALA A 52 -3.65 21.18 16.68
N TYR A 53 -3.08 20.52 15.68
CA TYR A 53 -1.90 21.00 14.95
C TYR A 53 -2.22 21.56 13.55
N LEU A 54 -3.48 21.54 13.14
CA LEU A 54 -3.90 22.23 11.92
C LEU A 54 -3.69 23.76 12.05
N PRO A 55 -3.35 24.45 10.95
CA PRO A 55 -3.27 23.93 9.58
C PRO A 55 -1.90 23.39 9.18
N PHE A 56 -0.84 23.60 9.95
CA PHE A 56 0.53 23.33 9.49
C PHE A 56 1.07 21.95 9.87
N GLY A 57 0.42 21.26 10.81
CA GLY A 57 0.90 20.00 11.36
C GLY A 57 1.91 20.20 12.49
N SER A 58 2.30 19.11 13.15
CA SER A 58 3.24 19.13 14.28
C SER A 58 4.72 19.13 13.87
N GLY A 59 5.03 18.88 12.59
CA GLY A 59 6.36 18.67 12.04
C GLY A 59 6.66 17.19 11.76
N PHE A 60 7.38 16.90 10.67
CA PHE A 60 7.75 15.53 10.30
C PHE A 60 8.69 14.89 11.32
N GLY A 61 8.38 13.65 11.73
CA GLY A 61 9.11 12.91 12.74
C GLY A 61 8.74 13.25 14.17
N THR A 62 7.61 13.93 14.40
CA THR A 62 7.14 14.31 15.75
C THR A 62 5.97 13.46 16.25
N PHE A 63 5.51 12.49 15.45
CA PHE A 63 4.38 11.65 15.80
C PHE A 63 4.49 11.01 17.19
N PRO A 64 5.60 10.34 17.58
CA PRO A 64 5.70 9.67 18.87
C PRO A 64 5.49 10.63 20.05
N GLU A 65 6.06 11.83 19.98
CA GLU A 65 6.02 12.82 21.04
C GLU A 65 4.62 13.41 21.20
N VAL A 66 3.98 13.80 20.09
CA VAL A 66 2.66 14.45 20.14
C VAL A 66 1.54 13.46 20.44
N PHE A 67 1.69 12.20 20.00
CA PHE A 67 0.75 11.13 20.35
C PHE A 67 0.85 10.79 21.83
N ALA A 68 2.06 10.55 22.36
CA ALA A 68 2.26 10.22 23.77
C ALA A 68 1.75 11.32 24.71
N ALA A 69 1.87 12.60 24.34
CA ALA A 69 1.37 13.72 25.13
C ALA A 69 -0.17 13.76 25.24
N ARG A 70 -0.89 13.07 24.35
CA ARG A 70 -2.36 13.04 24.31
C ARG A 70 -2.96 11.65 24.50
N GLU A 71 -2.14 10.64 24.74
CA GLU A 71 -2.58 9.28 24.92
C GLU A 71 -3.37 9.12 26.24
N PRO A 72 -4.64 8.68 26.21
CA PRO A 72 -5.41 8.47 27.42
C PRO A 72 -4.86 7.27 28.21
N LEU A 73 -4.81 7.39 29.54
CA LEU A 73 -4.28 6.36 30.45
C LEU A 73 -4.92 4.97 30.27
N SER A 74 -6.13 4.90 29.70
CA SER A 74 -6.83 3.64 29.41
C SER A 74 -6.22 2.83 28.27
N ILE A 75 -5.46 3.46 27.37
CA ILE A 75 -4.81 2.80 26.21
C ILE A 75 -3.29 2.84 26.28
N VAL A 76 -2.71 3.62 27.20
CA VAL A 76 -1.27 3.64 27.49
C VAL A 76 -0.76 2.23 27.76
N ARG A 77 0.34 1.89 27.11
CA ARG A 77 0.99 0.58 27.20
C ARG A 77 2.47 0.74 27.55
N PRO A 78 3.13 -0.33 28.04
CA PRO A 78 4.59 -0.33 28.23
C PRO A 78 5.40 -0.15 26.93
N THR A 79 4.75 -0.31 25.77
CA THR A 79 5.34 -0.18 24.43
C THR A 79 4.93 1.13 23.79
N TYR A 80 5.89 1.80 23.16
CA TYR A 80 5.66 3.05 22.44
C TYR A 80 4.98 2.83 21.08
N VAL A 81 4.04 3.72 20.75
CA VAL A 81 3.45 3.81 19.41
C VAL A 81 4.31 4.74 18.58
N ASN A 82 5.17 4.18 17.73
CA ASN A 82 6.13 4.96 16.94
C ASN A 82 5.51 5.66 15.72
N HIS A 83 4.42 5.11 15.18
CA HIS A 83 3.78 5.59 13.97
C HIS A 83 2.27 5.44 14.04
N ALA A 84 1.56 6.30 13.32
CA ALA A 84 0.17 6.03 13.02
C ALA A 84 0.16 4.80 12.10
N HIS A 85 -0.74 3.86 12.36
CA HIS A 85 -0.95 2.70 11.49
C HIS A 85 -1.72 3.10 10.21
N SER A 86 -1.33 4.20 9.59
CA SER A 86 -1.77 4.72 8.30
C SER A 86 -0.85 5.89 7.94
N ASP A 87 -0.15 5.79 6.79
CA ASP A 87 0.65 6.91 6.28
C ASP A 87 -0.17 8.19 6.15
N TYR A 88 -1.46 8.08 5.79
CA TYR A 88 -2.35 9.24 5.61
C TYR A 88 -2.60 10.01 6.89
N MET A 89 -2.85 9.30 7.99
CA MET A 89 -3.09 9.94 9.28
C MET A 89 -1.84 10.64 9.78
N GLU A 90 -0.68 10.01 9.62
CA GLU A 90 0.59 10.60 10.04
C GLU A 90 0.99 11.79 9.16
N ILE A 91 0.81 11.69 7.83
CA ILE A 91 0.99 12.82 6.90
C ILE A 91 0.11 14.01 7.30
N ALA A 92 -1.16 13.75 7.63
CA ALA A 92 -2.09 14.80 8.05
C ALA A 92 -1.71 15.42 9.39
N LEU A 93 -1.26 14.61 10.36
CA LEU A 93 -0.85 15.06 11.68
C LEU A 93 0.45 15.88 11.64
N GLU A 94 1.47 15.36 10.96
CA GLU A 94 2.80 15.96 10.96
C GLU A 94 2.93 17.12 9.97
N GLY A 95 2.31 17.01 8.79
CA GLY A 95 2.46 17.98 7.71
C GLY A 95 1.21 18.83 7.42
N GLY A 96 0.10 18.58 8.11
CA GLY A 96 -1.12 19.38 8.05
C GLY A 96 -1.71 19.52 6.65
N VAL A 97 -2.39 20.65 6.43
CA VAL A 97 -2.99 21.02 5.14
C VAL A 97 -1.96 21.04 4.01
N PRO A 98 -0.74 21.62 4.15
CA PRO A 98 0.25 21.57 3.08
C PRO A 98 0.57 20.16 2.60
N ALA A 99 0.78 19.21 3.51
CA ALA A 99 1.09 17.84 3.13
C ALA A 99 -0.11 17.10 2.54
N ILE A 100 -1.33 17.35 3.03
CA ILE A 100 -2.57 16.83 2.44
C ILE A 100 -2.73 17.32 0.99
N VAL A 101 -2.44 18.59 0.71
CA VAL A 101 -2.51 19.16 -0.64
C VAL A 101 -1.51 18.49 -1.57
N ILE A 102 -0.26 18.28 -1.12
CA ILE A 102 0.76 17.58 -1.89
C ILE A 102 0.34 16.14 -2.18
N LEU A 103 -0.18 15.43 -1.17
CA LEU A 103 -0.69 14.08 -1.33
C LEU A 103 -1.85 14.01 -2.32
N ALA A 104 -2.80 14.93 -2.23
CA ALA A 104 -3.92 15.01 -3.18
C ALA A 104 -3.41 15.26 -4.60
N GLY A 105 -2.43 16.16 -4.77
CA GLY A 105 -1.76 16.42 -6.04
C GLY A 105 -1.08 15.17 -6.61
N PHE A 106 -0.39 14.40 -5.76
CA PHE A 106 0.22 13.13 -6.14
C PHE A 106 -0.82 12.11 -6.60
N LEU A 107 -1.93 11.94 -5.87
CA LEU A 107 -2.99 11.00 -6.24
C LEU A 107 -3.66 11.38 -7.57
N ILE A 108 -3.92 12.67 -7.78
CA ILE A 108 -4.46 13.18 -9.05
C ILE A 108 -3.47 12.90 -10.20
N TRP A 109 -2.19 13.22 -10.00
CA TRP A 109 -1.14 12.94 -10.97
C TRP A 109 -1.05 11.45 -11.29
N PHE A 110 -1.03 10.59 -10.27
CA PHE A 110 -0.94 9.14 -10.44
C PHE A 110 -2.13 8.61 -11.25
N CYS A 111 -3.36 8.97 -10.89
CA CYS A 111 -4.55 8.54 -11.62
C CYS A 111 -4.53 9.00 -13.09
N ALA A 112 -4.16 10.25 -13.35
CA ALA A 112 -4.09 10.81 -14.69
C ALA A 112 -3.02 10.10 -15.55
N VAL A 113 -1.82 9.94 -15.00
CA VAL A 113 -0.70 9.30 -15.71
C VAL A 113 -0.94 7.81 -15.89
N ALA A 114 -1.42 7.09 -14.87
CA ALA A 114 -1.75 5.67 -14.99
C ALA A 114 -2.79 5.43 -16.08
N ALA A 115 -3.87 6.22 -16.11
CA ALA A 115 -4.90 6.12 -17.14
C ALA A 115 -4.35 6.39 -18.54
N LEU A 116 -3.54 7.44 -18.70
CA LEU A 116 -2.90 7.78 -19.96
C LEU A 116 -1.98 6.65 -20.45
N ARG A 117 -1.12 6.13 -19.57
CA ARG A 117 -0.12 5.10 -19.90
C ARG A 117 -0.75 3.77 -20.24
N LEU A 118 -1.72 3.32 -19.43
CA LEU A 118 -2.43 2.07 -19.69
C LEU A 118 -3.24 2.09 -20.99
N ARG A 119 -3.73 3.27 -21.42
CA ARG A 119 -4.39 3.44 -22.72
C ARG A 119 -3.40 3.49 -23.89
N ALA A 120 -2.23 4.10 -23.69
CA ALA A 120 -1.21 4.24 -24.73
C ALA A 120 -0.44 2.93 -24.98
N CYS A 121 -0.21 2.14 -23.93
CA CYS A 121 0.53 0.89 -24.05
C CYS A 121 -0.34 -0.22 -24.66
N ARG A 122 0.11 -0.77 -25.78
CA ARG A 122 -0.53 -1.94 -26.40
C ARG A 122 -0.05 -3.22 -25.75
N TRP A 123 -0.97 -4.17 -25.52
CA TRP A 123 -0.63 -5.51 -25.07
C TRP A 123 0.44 -6.13 -25.97
N GLY A 124 1.49 -6.70 -25.37
CA GLY A 124 2.62 -7.30 -26.08
C GLY A 124 3.72 -6.31 -26.51
N SER A 125 3.57 -5.00 -26.28
CA SER A 125 4.67 -4.04 -26.46
C SER A 125 5.69 -4.14 -25.31
N VAL A 126 6.94 -3.77 -25.59
CA VAL A 126 8.04 -3.78 -24.59
C VAL A 126 7.71 -2.90 -23.38
N GLY A 127 7.05 -1.75 -23.59
CA GLY A 127 6.65 -0.84 -22.52
C GLY A 127 5.43 -1.28 -21.71
N PHE A 128 4.66 -2.30 -22.15
CA PHE A 128 3.43 -2.69 -21.47
C PHE A 128 3.67 -3.24 -20.07
N ALA A 129 4.57 -4.22 -19.93
CA ALA A 129 4.82 -4.86 -18.63
C ALA A 129 5.37 -3.89 -17.57
N PRO A 130 6.40 -3.05 -17.86
CA PRO A 130 6.89 -2.06 -16.88
C PRO A 130 5.81 -1.09 -16.42
N VAL A 131 4.94 -0.61 -17.32
CA VAL A 131 3.84 0.30 -16.97
C VAL A 131 2.83 -0.37 -16.07
N VAL A 132 2.38 -1.58 -16.43
CA VAL A 132 1.40 -2.32 -15.62
C VAL A 132 1.95 -2.61 -14.22
N ILE A 133 3.21 -3.05 -14.13
CA ILE A 133 3.89 -3.30 -12.85
C ILE A 133 3.99 -2.01 -12.03
N ALA A 134 4.38 -0.90 -12.64
CA ALA A 134 4.50 0.38 -11.93
C ALA A 134 3.14 0.88 -11.42
N VAL A 135 2.07 0.80 -12.23
CA VAL A 135 0.72 1.17 -11.79
C VAL A 135 0.26 0.26 -10.65
N ALA A 136 0.41 -1.05 -10.79
CA ALA A 136 0.00 -2.01 -9.78
C ALA A 136 0.78 -1.83 -8.47
N GLY A 137 2.09 -1.58 -8.55
CA GLY A 137 2.94 -1.37 -7.38
C GLY A 137 2.62 -0.08 -6.62
N VAL A 138 2.39 1.04 -7.33
CA VAL A 138 1.95 2.27 -6.66
C VAL A 138 0.55 2.11 -6.06
N LEU A 139 -0.36 1.43 -6.76
CA LEU A 139 -1.70 1.16 -6.24
C LEU A 139 -1.67 0.27 -4.99
N GLU A 140 -0.83 -0.77 -4.97
CA GLU A 140 -0.62 -1.64 -3.80
C GLU A 140 -0.15 -0.82 -2.60
N LEU A 141 0.87 0.03 -2.78
CA LEU A 141 1.37 0.90 -1.72
C LEU A 141 0.32 1.90 -1.22
N ILE A 142 -0.44 2.53 -2.13
CA ILE A 142 -1.56 3.40 -1.78
C ILE A 142 -2.55 2.65 -0.89
N LEU A 143 -2.97 1.45 -1.28
CA LEU A 143 -3.93 0.65 -0.52
C LEU A 143 -3.37 0.19 0.82
N HIS A 144 -2.10 -0.21 0.86
CA HIS A 144 -1.41 -0.63 2.07
C HIS A 144 -1.29 0.54 3.07
N SER A 145 -1.02 1.75 2.60
CA SER A 145 -0.98 2.99 3.39
C SER A 145 -2.30 3.37 4.09
N LEU A 146 -3.45 2.77 3.73
CA LEU A 146 -4.70 2.94 4.49
C LEU A 146 -4.66 2.24 5.84
N LEU A 147 -3.96 1.10 5.90
CA LEU A 147 -3.97 0.20 7.05
C LEU A 147 -2.64 0.19 7.80
N ASP A 148 -1.56 0.61 7.13
CA ASP A 148 -0.20 0.60 7.66
C ASP A 148 0.62 1.79 7.13
N TYR A 149 1.92 1.81 7.41
CA TYR A 149 2.84 2.89 7.01
C TYR A 149 4.04 2.38 6.18
N PRO A 150 3.79 1.63 5.08
CA PRO A 150 4.85 0.98 4.29
C PRO A 150 5.90 1.96 3.77
N LEU A 151 5.49 3.20 3.44
CA LEU A 151 6.36 4.22 2.85
C LEU A 151 7.39 4.78 3.84
N ARG A 152 7.31 4.44 5.14
CA ARG A 152 8.33 4.79 6.14
C ARG A 152 9.54 3.87 6.11
N THR A 153 9.48 2.77 5.37
CA THR A 153 10.66 1.93 5.11
C THR A 153 11.40 2.42 3.87
N LEU A 154 12.72 2.62 3.98
CA LEU A 154 13.52 3.15 2.87
C LEU A 154 13.44 2.27 1.61
N ALA A 155 13.33 0.95 1.80
CA ALA A 155 13.18 -0.02 0.71
C ALA A 155 11.89 0.22 -0.08
N LEU A 156 10.73 0.32 0.58
CA LEU A 156 9.45 0.52 -0.11
C LEU A 156 9.31 1.95 -0.63
N ALA A 157 9.85 2.95 0.06
CA ALA A 157 9.92 4.32 -0.44
C ALA A 157 10.75 4.40 -1.74
N GLY A 158 11.92 3.73 -1.79
CA GLY A 158 12.75 3.65 -2.98
C GLY A 158 12.06 2.91 -4.13
N LEU A 159 11.32 1.84 -3.81
CA LEU A 159 10.53 1.09 -4.79
C LEU A 159 9.38 1.94 -5.35
N ALA A 160 8.68 2.68 -4.49
CA ALA A 160 7.65 3.64 -4.88
C ALA A 160 8.22 4.71 -5.84
N ALA A 161 9.37 5.28 -5.50
CA ALA A 161 10.07 6.26 -6.33
C ALA A 161 10.44 5.68 -7.70
N MET A 162 10.91 4.42 -7.75
CA MET A 162 11.21 3.73 -9.01
C MET A 162 9.95 3.54 -9.87
N TYR A 163 8.83 3.10 -9.29
CA TYR A 163 7.57 2.98 -10.04
C TYR A 163 7.08 4.34 -10.54
N CYS A 164 7.16 5.39 -9.72
CA CYS A 164 6.81 6.75 -10.13
C CYS A 164 7.70 7.24 -11.28
N ALA A 165 9.00 6.93 -11.23
CA ALA A 165 9.94 7.27 -12.30
C ALA A 165 9.58 6.59 -13.63
N VAL A 166 9.17 5.31 -13.60
CA VAL A 166 8.68 4.60 -14.80
C VAL A 166 7.44 5.29 -15.40
N LEU A 167 6.50 5.72 -14.56
CA LEU A 167 5.28 6.41 -15.00
C LEU A 167 5.56 7.83 -15.54
N ALA A 168 6.53 8.51 -14.95
CA ALA A 168 6.97 9.85 -15.36
C ALA A 168 7.83 9.84 -16.63
N ALA A 169 8.52 8.73 -16.94
CA ALA A 169 9.47 8.64 -18.05
C ALA A 169 8.83 8.90 -19.42
N PRO A 170 9.45 9.67 -20.33
CA PRO A 170 8.87 9.94 -21.65
C PRO A 170 8.63 8.62 -22.43
N PRO A 171 7.61 8.55 -23.32
CA PRO A 171 7.31 7.33 -24.08
C PRO A 171 8.54 6.72 -24.79
N SER A 172 9.40 7.57 -25.35
CA SER A 172 10.64 7.17 -26.01
C SER A 172 11.63 6.41 -25.13
N ALA A 173 11.54 6.53 -23.80
CA ALA A 173 12.40 5.81 -22.87
C ALA A 173 11.94 4.35 -22.64
N LEU A 174 10.66 4.06 -22.91
CA LEU A 174 10.07 2.72 -22.78
C LEU A 174 10.08 1.95 -24.12
N ASP A 175 10.23 2.67 -25.23
CA ASP A 175 10.38 2.15 -26.58
C ASP A 175 11.84 1.81 -26.92
N LEU A 176 12.58 1.15 -26.02
CA LEU A 176 13.93 0.67 -26.32
C LEU A 176 13.85 -0.35 -27.47
N GLU A 177 13.96 0.13 -28.71
CA GLU A 177 14.18 -0.74 -29.85
C GLU A 177 15.41 -1.61 -29.53
N PRO A 178 15.36 -2.92 -29.81
CA PRO A 178 16.53 -3.77 -29.62
C PRO A 178 17.70 -3.13 -30.37
N PRO A 179 18.90 -3.05 -29.75
CA PRO A 179 20.02 -2.29 -30.31
C PRO A 179 20.20 -2.64 -31.79
N ARG A 180 20.44 -1.65 -32.67
CA ARG A 180 20.55 -1.84 -34.14
C ARG A 180 21.44 -3.03 -34.55
N ARG A 181 22.44 -3.37 -33.74
CA ARG A 181 23.30 -4.55 -33.89
C ARG A 181 22.53 -5.89 -33.90
N TYR A 182 21.47 -6.03 -33.11
CA TYR A 182 20.64 -7.23 -33.06
C TYR A 182 19.86 -7.43 -34.37
N ARG A 183 19.25 -6.36 -34.91
CA ARG A 183 18.59 -6.40 -36.23
C ARG A 183 19.53 -6.79 -37.36
N GLN A 184 20.77 -6.28 -37.35
CA GLN A 184 21.76 -6.60 -38.38
C GLN A 184 22.25 -8.05 -38.32
N LYS A 185 22.39 -8.63 -37.10
CA LYS A 185 22.74 -10.04 -36.94
C LYS A 185 21.63 -10.94 -37.49
N VAL A 186 20.38 -10.73 -37.07
CA VAL A 186 19.23 -11.53 -37.54
C VAL A 186 19.06 -11.44 -39.07
N ARG A 187 19.24 -10.25 -39.66
CA ARG A 187 19.20 -10.09 -41.14
C ARG A 187 20.36 -10.77 -41.88
N ARG A 188 21.52 -10.93 -41.24
CA ARG A 188 22.67 -11.63 -41.84
C ARG A 188 22.59 -13.14 -41.70
N THR A 189 21.95 -13.65 -40.65
CA THR A 189 21.76 -15.10 -40.45
C THR A 189 20.57 -15.64 -41.25
N ALA A 190 19.67 -14.77 -41.70
CA ALA A 190 18.53 -15.11 -42.55
C ALA A 190 18.81 -15.00 -44.07
N ARG A 191 20.06 -14.74 -44.47
CA ARG A 191 20.55 -14.82 -45.86
C ARG A 191 21.57 -15.95 -45.95
#